data_AF-A0A085WCH7-F1
#
_entry.id   AF-A0A085WCH7-F1
#
_cell.length_a   1.000
_cell.length_b   1.000
_cell.length_c   1.000
_cell.angle_alpha   90.00
_cell.angle_beta   90.00
_cell.angle_gamma   90.00
#
_symmetry.space_group_name_H-M   'P 1'
#
loop_
_entity.id
_entity.type
_entity.pdbx_description
1 polymer ?
#
loop_
_entity_poly.entity_id
_entity_poly.type
_entity_poly.pdbx_seq_one_letter_code
_entity_poly.pdbx_strand_id
1 'polypeptide(L)'
;MGTLVCKIELDKTKGITVTVENADGQITQTMTMDGTSITTKVQGQSDTSTIVQKADSIVVTCKDFTLDTETITCKSSKASQWTSQDILKLTSTKDMTFTSSAKLTQSATQDAKLSSSANVTLEATSAFKASGMTAAMSATGGEAKVDGLTLKLSGETNAEMSGAMAKVSGQGQLSLESTGIAKLQGSMTTVGGSLVKLG
;
A
#
# COMPACT_ATOMS: atom_id res chain seq x y z
N MET A 1 32.80 -40.99 7.59
CA MET A 1 31.32 -41.07 7.63
C MET A 1 30.94 -40.84 9.09
N GLY A 2 30.23 -39.75 9.40
CA GLY A 2 29.72 -39.52 10.75
C GLY A 2 28.58 -40.49 11.08
N THR A 3 28.52 -40.97 12.31
CA THR A 3 27.45 -41.87 12.77
C THR A 3 26.24 -41.05 13.21
N LEU A 4 25.06 -41.37 12.69
CA LEU A 4 23.81 -40.81 13.19
C LEU A 4 23.27 -41.71 14.31
N VAL A 5 22.84 -41.11 15.42
CA VAL A 5 22.21 -41.82 16.53
C VAL A 5 20.70 -41.59 16.50
N CYS A 6 19.94 -42.67 16.38
CA CYS A 6 18.48 -42.63 16.46
C CYS A 6 18.02 -43.10 17.85
N LYS A 7 17.16 -42.33 18.51
CA LYS A 7 16.48 -42.69 19.76
C LYS A 7 14.98 -42.61 19.54
N ILE A 8 14.27 -43.69 19.90
CA ILE A 8 12.80 -43.71 19.96
C ILE A 8 12.42 -43.92 21.42
N GLU A 9 11.63 -43.00 21.94
CA GLU A 9 11.11 -43.06 23.30
C GLU A 9 9.58 -43.11 23.26
N LEU A 10 9.01 -44.12 23.92
CA LEU A 10 7.59 -44.26 24.13
C LEU A 10 7.31 -44.08 25.62
N ASP A 11 6.60 -43.02 25.95
CA ASP A 11 6.23 -42.66 27.32
C ASP A 11 4.70 -42.55 27.42
N LYS A 12 4.12 -43.14 28.47
CA LYS A 12 2.65 -43.16 28.65
C LYS A 12 2.05 -41.76 28.87
N THR A 13 2.86 -40.80 29.28
CA THR A 13 2.45 -39.42 29.59
C THR A 13 2.85 -38.42 28.52
N LYS A 14 4.03 -38.58 27.91
CA LYS A 14 4.59 -37.66 26.89
C LYS A 14 4.37 -38.13 25.45
N GLY A 15 3.83 -39.33 25.26
CA GLY A 15 3.60 -39.93 23.95
C GLY A 15 4.88 -40.46 23.32
N ILE A 16 5.02 -40.27 22.01
CA ILE A 16 6.16 -40.79 21.23
C ILE A 16 7.11 -39.64 20.90
N THR A 17 8.41 -39.84 21.13
CA THR A 17 9.46 -38.96 20.64
C THR A 17 10.48 -39.73 19.82
N VAL A 18 10.76 -39.22 18.61
CA VAL A 18 11.81 -39.72 17.72
C VAL A 18 12.88 -38.64 17.65
N THR A 19 14.12 -38.99 18.01
CA THR A 19 15.27 -38.08 17.98
C THR A 19 16.36 -38.65 17.08
N VAL A 20 16.93 -37.82 16.21
CA VAL A 20 18.12 -38.14 15.42
C VAL A 20 19.21 -37.12 15.75
N GLU A 21 20.33 -37.60 16.27
CA GLU A 21 21.49 -36.79 16.62
C GLU A 21 22.61 -36.99 15.60
N ASN A 22 23.12 -35.87 15.08
CA ASN A 22 24.35 -35.79 14.31
C ASN A 22 25.37 -35.00 15.12
N ALA A 23 26.18 -35.70 15.92
CA ALA A 23 27.17 -35.07 16.80
C ALA A 23 28.19 -34.24 16.02
N ASP A 24 28.68 -34.77 14.88
CA ASP A 24 29.67 -34.08 14.04
C ASP A 24 29.13 -32.78 13.45
N GLY A 25 27.86 -32.79 13.03
CA GLY A 25 27.17 -31.60 12.52
C GLY A 25 26.63 -30.67 13.60
N GLN A 26 26.68 -31.08 14.88
CA GLN A 26 26.02 -30.42 16.01
C GLN A 26 24.53 -30.14 15.71
N ILE A 27 23.84 -31.13 15.14
CA ILE A 27 22.42 -31.04 14.76
C ILE A 27 21.63 -32.11 15.50
N THR A 28 20.50 -31.71 16.09
CA THR A 28 19.50 -32.60 16.67
C THR A 28 18.16 -32.36 15.99
N GLN A 29 17.56 -33.43 15.50
CA GLN A 29 16.22 -33.43 14.92
C GLN A 29 15.29 -34.19 15.85
N THR A 30 14.11 -33.65 16.12
CA THR A 30 13.14 -34.26 17.03
C THR A 30 11.73 -34.17 16.44
N MET A 31 10.99 -35.27 16.51
CA MET A 31 9.55 -35.30 16.28
C MET A 31 8.87 -35.85 17.53
N THR A 32 7.94 -35.09 18.10
CA THR A 32 7.17 -35.48 19.29
C THR A 32 5.68 -35.48 18.97
N MET A 33 5.00 -36.58 19.33
CA MET A 33 3.55 -36.76 19.24
C MET A 33 3.02 -37.06 20.65
N ASP A 34 2.44 -36.07 21.31
CA ASP A 34 2.08 -36.12 22.74
C ASP A 34 0.58 -36.35 23.01
N GLY A 35 -0.20 -36.63 21.96
CA GLY A 35 -1.66 -36.79 22.02
C GLY A 35 -2.45 -35.49 21.89
N THR A 36 -1.79 -34.32 21.96
CA THR A 36 -2.40 -32.99 21.77
C THR A 36 -1.79 -32.25 20.57
N SER A 37 -0.51 -32.45 20.30
CA SER A 37 0.25 -31.79 19.26
C SER A 37 1.25 -32.72 18.59
N ILE A 38 1.65 -32.32 17.38
CA ILE A 38 2.81 -32.85 16.67
C ILE A 38 3.84 -31.72 16.60
N THR A 39 4.99 -31.90 17.24
CA THR A 39 6.09 -30.94 17.23
C THR A 39 7.25 -31.51 16.43
N THR A 40 7.65 -30.84 15.36
CA THR A 40 8.86 -31.14 14.60
C THR A 40 9.88 -30.05 14.84
N LYS A 41 11.09 -30.41 15.28
CA LYS A 41 12.16 -29.48 15.63
C LYS A 41 13.47 -29.90 14.96
N VAL A 42 14.18 -28.92 14.40
CA VAL A 42 15.57 -29.08 13.96
C VAL A 42 16.38 -28.01 14.66
N GLN A 43 17.34 -28.43 15.47
CA GLN A 43 18.23 -27.55 16.22
C GLN A 43 19.65 -27.74 15.73
N GLY A 44 20.26 -26.67 15.21
CA GLY A 44 21.70 -26.61 14.92
C GLY A 44 22.45 -25.94 16.07
N GLN A 45 23.66 -25.47 15.78
CA GLN A 45 24.54 -24.84 16.76
C GLN A 45 24.00 -23.50 17.29
N SER A 46 23.42 -22.67 16.42
CA SER A 46 22.91 -21.33 16.76
C SER A 46 21.42 -21.14 16.47
N ASP A 47 20.89 -21.82 15.47
CA ASP A 47 19.54 -21.60 14.96
C ASP A 47 18.65 -22.83 15.21
N THR A 48 17.35 -22.60 15.31
CA THR A 48 16.34 -23.65 15.49
C THR A 48 15.12 -23.34 14.62
N SER A 49 14.60 -24.36 13.95
CA SER A 49 13.28 -24.31 13.32
C SER A 49 12.33 -25.27 14.03
N THR A 50 11.09 -24.82 14.28
CA THR A 50 10.06 -25.63 14.92
C THR A 50 8.74 -25.49 14.17
N ILE A 51 8.05 -26.62 13.94
CA ILE A 51 6.67 -26.67 13.47
C ILE A 51 5.85 -27.33 14.57
N VAL A 52 4.83 -26.63 15.08
CA VAL A 52 3.88 -27.17 16.05
C VAL A 52 2.51 -27.22 15.40
N GLN A 53 1.99 -28.43 15.22
CA GLN A 53 0.65 -28.68 14.73
C GLN A 53 -0.24 -29.13 15.89
N LYS A 54 -1.40 -28.48 16.04
CA LYS A 54 -2.50 -28.89 16.91
C LYS A 54 -3.73 -29.19 16.05
N ALA A 55 -4.81 -29.64 16.69
CA ALA A 55 -6.07 -29.87 16.00
C ALA A 55 -6.65 -28.63 15.31
N ASP A 56 -6.33 -27.43 15.81
CA ASP A 56 -6.92 -26.16 15.38
C ASP A 56 -5.92 -25.15 14.80
N SER A 57 -4.63 -25.46 14.80
CA SER A 57 -3.57 -24.49 14.49
C SER A 57 -2.28 -25.15 14.02
N ILE A 58 -1.51 -24.40 13.23
CA ILE A 58 -0.13 -24.73 12.85
C ILE A 58 0.70 -23.47 13.09
N VAL A 59 1.81 -23.61 13.80
CA VAL A 59 2.76 -22.52 14.07
C VAL A 59 4.13 -22.94 13.54
N VAL A 60 4.74 -22.08 12.73
CA VAL A 60 6.10 -22.24 12.21
C VAL A 60 6.97 -21.15 12.80
N THR A 61 8.01 -21.54 13.53
CA THR A 61 9.01 -20.62 14.09
C THR A 61 10.37 -20.96 13.50
N CYS A 62 10.98 -20.01 12.80
CA CYS A 62 12.28 -20.18 12.16
C CYS A 62 12.92 -18.82 11.88
N LYS A 63 14.18 -18.84 11.47
CA LYS A 63 14.93 -17.64 11.08
C LYS A 63 14.53 -17.15 9.69
N ASP A 64 14.51 -18.07 8.72
CA ASP A 64 14.13 -17.82 7.33
C ASP A 64 13.08 -18.84 6.88
N PHE A 65 12.02 -18.36 6.21
CA PHE A 65 10.96 -19.20 5.64
C PHE A 65 10.76 -18.86 4.18
N THR A 66 10.94 -19.85 3.29
CA THR A 66 10.79 -19.69 1.83
C THR A 66 9.79 -20.72 1.29
N LEU A 67 8.89 -20.26 0.42
CA LEU A 67 7.99 -21.09 -0.36
C LEU A 67 8.35 -20.93 -1.84
N ASP A 68 9.04 -21.91 -2.40
CA ASP A 68 9.36 -22.00 -3.83
C ASP A 68 8.42 -23.03 -4.47
N THR A 69 7.40 -22.54 -5.18
CA THR A 69 6.31 -23.36 -5.72
C THR A 69 5.64 -22.65 -6.90
N GLU A 70 4.93 -23.40 -7.74
CA GLU A 70 4.21 -22.84 -8.89
C GLU A 70 3.02 -21.96 -8.47
N THR A 71 2.30 -22.34 -7.41
CA THR A 71 1.09 -21.61 -6.97
C THR A 71 0.90 -21.71 -5.47
N ILE A 72 0.60 -20.56 -4.86
CA ILE A 72 0.18 -20.46 -3.46
C ILE A 72 -1.24 -19.89 -3.45
N THR A 73 -2.15 -20.50 -2.67
CA THR A 73 -3.51 -20.01 -2.46
C THR A 73 -3.83 -19.95 -0.98
N CYS A 74 -4.07 -18.74 -0.47
CA CYS A 74 -4.45 -18.51 0.93
C CYS A 74 -5.92 -18.13 1.01
N LYS A 75 -6.76 -18.95 1.66
CA LYS A 75 -8.20 -18.70 1.84
C LYS A 75 -8.55 -18.70 3.32
N SER A 76 -9.24 -17.66 3.79
CA SER A 76 -9.77 -17.56 5.15
C SER A 76 -11.26 -17.16 5.11
N SER A 77 -12.07 -17.73 5.99
CA SER A 77 -13.48 -17.32 6.18
C SER A 77 -13.64 -16.18 7.19
N LYS A 78 -12.58 -15.89 7.94
CA LYS A 78 -12.45 -14.80 8.90
C LYS A 78 -11.30 -13.88 8.48
N ALA A 79 -10.98 -12.91 9.34
CA ALA A 79 -9.88 -11.98 9.13
C ALA A 79 -8.54 -12.69 8.86
N SER A 80 -7.77 -12.13 7.93
CA SER A 80 -6.36 -12.45 7.70
C SER A 80 -5.52 -11.21 8.04
N GLN A 81 -4.37 -11.40 8.66
CA GLN A 81 -3.46 -10.31 9.04
C GLN A 81 -2.04 -10.60 8.56
N TRP A 82 -1.38 -9.57 8.02
CA TRP A 82 0.00 -9.62 7.57
C TRP A 82 0.75 -8.49 8.27
N THR A 83 1.69 -8.85 9.15
CA THR A 83 2.43 -7.89 9.97
C THR A 83 3.93 -8.12 9.82
N SER A 84 4.67 -7.08 9.45
CA SER A 84 6.13 -7.05 9.52
C SER A 84 6.56 -5.99 10.54
N GLN A 85 7.60 -6.27 11.32
CA GLN A 85 8.22 -5.32 12.25
C GLN A 85 9.33 -4.49 11.59
N ASP A 86 9.65 -4.80 10.34
CA ASP A 86 10.61 -4.08 9.51
C ASP A 86 9.96 -3.81 8.15
N ILE A 87 10.41 -4.47 7.08
CA ILE A 87 9.89 -4.27 5.73
C ILE A 87 8.88 -5.36 5.35
N LEU A 88 7.76 -4.97 4.74
CA LEU A 88 6.88 -5.88 3.99
C LEU A 88 6.94 -5.50 2.51
N LYS A 89 7.59 -6.34 1.69
CA LYS A 89 7.74 -6.11 0.24
C LYS A 89 6.83 -7.07 -0.53
N LEU A 90 5.93 -6.51 -1.33
CA LEU A 90 5.13 -7.25 -2.31
C LEU A 90 5.65 -6.90 -3.71
N THR A 91 5.97 -7.90 -4.52
CA THR A 91 6.51 -7.69 -5.87
C THR A 91 5.91 -8.72 -6.83
N SER A 92 5.50 -8.26 -8.01
CA SER A 92 5.05 -9.08 -9.13
C SER A 92 5.77 -8.62 -10.39
N THR A 93 6.14 -9.56 -11.27
CA THR A 93 6.68 -9.26 -12.60
C THR A 93 5.58 -9.07 -13.66
N LYS A 94 4.34 -9.38 -13.28
CA LYS A 94 3.13 -9.17 -14.06
C LYS A 94 2.18 -8.29 -13.23
N ASP A 95 0.90 -8.38 -13.51
CA ASP A 95 -0.12 -7.63 -12.79
C ASP A 95 -0.12 -7.95 -11.28
N MET A 96 -0.45 -6.93 -10.49
CA MET A 96 -0.73 -7.04 -9.06
C MET A 96 -2.08 -6.37 -8.80
N THR A 97 -3.02 -7.10 -8.21
CA THR A 97 -4.40 -6.65 -8.02
C THR A 97 -4.78 -6.70 -6.55
N PHE A 98 -5.35 -5.62 -6.05
CA PHE A 98 -5.96 -5.54 -4.72
C PHE A 98 -7.45 -5.22 -4.87
N THR A 99 -8.32 -6.14 -4.44
CA THR A 99 -9.76 -5.99 -4.57
C THR A 99 -10.44 -6.13 -3.21
N SER A 100 -11.33 -5.20 -2.89
CA SER A 100 -12.23 -5.26 -1.74
C SER A 100 -13.65 -5.00 -2.22
N SER A 101 -14.61 -5.82 -1.79
CA SER A 101 -16.02 -5.67 -2.16
C SER A 101 -16.72 -4.54 -1.40
N ALA A 102 -16.10 -4.03 -0.33
CA ALA A 102 -16.69 -2.99 0.52
C ALA A 102 -15.78 -1.76 0.64
N LYS A 103 -14.60 -1.92 1.25
CA LYS A 103 -13.69 -0.81 1.56
C LYS A 103 -12.23 -1.23 1.42
N LEU A 104 -11.44 -0.40 0.75
CA LEU A 104 -9.98 -0.45 0.76
C LEU A 104 -9.47 0.79 1.49
N THR A 105 -8.64 0.61 2.51
CA THR A 105 -8.00 1.72 3.26
C THR A 105 -6.49 1.53 3.18
N GLN A 106 -5.78 2.60 2.80
CA GLN A 106 -4.32 2.63 2.73
C GLN A 106 -3.83 3.86 3.49
N SER A 107 -2.87 3.67 4.39
CA SER A 107 -2.36 4.73 5.25
C SER A 107 -0.85 4.57 5.46
N ALA A 108 -0.13 5.69 5.47
CA ALA A 108 1.27 5.77 5.88
C ALA A 108 1.42 6.91 6.89
N THR A 109 2.30 6.74 7.88
CA THR A 109 2.61 7.79 8.87
C THR A 109 3.60 8.82 8.33
N GLN A 110 4.43 8.41 7.38
CA GLN A 110 5.34 9.26 6.62
C GLN A 110 4.86 9.33 5.17
N ASP A 111 5.74 9.07 4.22
CA ASP A 111 5.43 9.19 2.80
C ASP A 111 4.57 8.02 2.28
N ALA A 112 3.56 8.38 1.48
CA ALA A 112 2.87 7.46 0.59
C ALA A 112 3.18 7.88 -0.86
N LYS A 113 3.74 6.96 -1.66
CA LYS A 113 4.11 7.22 -3.06
C LYS A 113 3.36 6.26 -3.99
N LEU A 114 2.66 6.83 -4.96
CA LEU A 114 2.09 6.11 -6.10
C LEU A 114 2.72 6.68 -7.38
N SER A 115 3.35 5.81 -8.18
CA SER A 115 4.04 6.21 -9.40
C SER A 115 3.93 5.14 -10.47
N SER A 116 3.86 5.58 -11.73
CA SER A 116 3.81 4.74 -12.92
C SER A 116 4.67 5.36 -14.00
N SER A 117 5.31 4.54 -14.84
CA SER A 117 6.01 4.99 -16.05
C SER A 117 5.06 5.20 -17.24
N ALA A 118 3.81 4.75 -17.11
CA ALA A 118 2.76 4.95 -18.10
C ALA A 118 1.68 5.88 -17.50
N ASN A 119 0.60 5.31 -16.97
CA ASN A 119 -0.54 6.06 -16.45
C ASN A 119 -0.84 5.72 -14.99
N VAL A 120 -1.40 6.69 -14.28
CA VAL A 120 -2.10 6.50 -13.00
C VAL A 120 -3.52 7.01 -13.19
N THR A 121 -4.52 6.12 -13.10
CA THR A 121 -5.94 6.46 -13.23
C THR A 121 -6.63 6.33 -11.88
N LEU A 122 -7.31 7.39 -11.43
CA LEU A 122 -8.08 7.43 -10.19
C LEU A 122 -9.53 7.80 -10.53
N GLU A 123 -10.45 6.85 -10.31
CA GLU A 123 -11.87 7.03 -10.61
C GLU A 123 -12.70 6.94 -9.33
N ALA A 124 -13.57 7.93 -9.12
CA ALA A 124 -14.55 7.93 -8.04
C ALA A 124 -15.93 8.23 -8.63
N THR A 125 -16.91 7.37 -8.35
CA THR A 125 -18.27 7.51 -8.89
C THR A 125 -19.11 8.54 -8.16
N SER A 126 -18.82 8.81 -6.89
CA SER A 126 -19.57 9.74 -6.05
C SER A 126 -18.78 11.00 -5.71
N ALA A 127 -17.60 10.84 -5.10
CA ALA A 127 -16.75 11.97 -4.73
C ALA A 127 -15.28 11.58 -4.71
N PHE A 128 -14.45 12.43 -5.29
CA PHE A 128 -13.00 12.43 -5.08
C PHE A 128 -12.66 13.52 -4.06
N LYS A 129 -11.98 13.15 -2.97
CA LYS A 129 -11.58 14.08 -1.91
C LYS A 129 -10.08 13.94 -1.67
N ALA A 130 -9.36 15.05 -1.84
CA ALA A 130 -7.94 15.17 -1.52
C ALA A 130 -7.74 16.37 -0.60
N SER A 131 -7.03 16.15 0.51
CA SER A 131 -6.75 17.18 1.51
C SER A 131 -5.30 17.09 1.94
N GLY A 132 -4.63 18.22 2.03
CA GLY A 132 -3.27 18.34 2.52
C GLY A 132 -2.99 19.79 2.89
N MET A 133 -1.95 20.03 3.68
CA MET A 133 -1.50 21.38 4.01
C MET A 133 -1.00 22.13 2.77
N THR A 134 -0.45 21.39 1.81
CA THR A 134 -0.01 21.90 0.51
C THR A 134 -0.38 20.88 -0.56
N ALA A 135 -0.75 21.36 -1.74
CA ALA A 135 -0.99 20.53 -2.92
C ALA A 135 -0.25 21.14 -4.11
N ALA A 136 0.44 20.31 -4.88
CA ALA A 136 1.11 20.70 -6.10
C ALA A 136 0.69 19.76 -7.24
N MET A 137 0.25 20.34 -8.35
CA MET A 137 -0.11 19.61 -9.58
C MET A 137 0.72 20.18 -10.72
N SER A 138 1.38 19.31 -11.49
CA SER A 138 2.22 19.70 -12.61
C SER A 138 1.94 18.81 -13.82
N ALA A 139 1.73 19.44 -14.97
CA ALA A 139 1.66 18.79 -16.27
C ALA A 139 2.81 19.36 -17.13
N THR A 140 3.92 18.63 -17.21
CA THR A 140 5.16 19.12 -17.85
C THR A 140 5.19 18.89 -19.36
N GLY A 141 4.47 17.88 -19.86
CA GLY A 141 4.45 17.50 -21.27
C GLY A 141 3.14 17.75 -22.00
N GLY A 142 2.14 18.34 -21.36
CA GLY A 142 0.78 18.47 -21.93
C GLY A 142 -0.15 19.33 -21.10
N GLU A 143 -1.46 19.19 -21.34
CA GLU A 143 -2.49 19.96 -20.64
C GLU A 143 -2.87 19.33 -19.28
N ALA A 144 -3.15 20.18 -18.30
CA ALA A 144 -3.88 19.80 -17.10
C ALA A 144 -5.36 20.15 -17.31
N LYS A 145 -6.19 19.13 -17.58
CA LYS A 145 -7.62 19.32 -17.89
C LYS A 145 -8.49 19.08 -16.65
N VAL A 146 -9.42 19.99 -16.39
CA VAL A 146 -10.44 19.87 -15.34
C VAL A 146 -11.80 20.15 -15.95
N ASP A 147 -12.57 19.10 -16.23
CA ASP A 147 -13.94 19.20 -16.74
C ASP A 147 -14.95 18.93 -15.62
N GLY A 148 -16.04 19.69 -15.60
CA GLY A 148 -17.14 19.47 -14.66
C GLY A 148 -18.28 20.46 -14.89
N LEU A 149 -19.47 20.14 -14.38
CA LEU A 149 -20.63 21.06 -14.45
C LEU A 149 -20.40 22.33 -13.64
N THR A 150 -19.64 22.24 -12.55
CA THR A 150 -19.28 23.37 -11.69
C THR A 150 -17.84 23.21 -11.26
N LEU A 151 -17.07 24.30 -11.40
CA LEU A 151 -15.73 24.41 -10.87
C LEU A 151 -15.69 25.57 -9.86
N LYS A 152 -15.37 25.26 -8.60
CA LYS A 152 -15.21 26.27 -7.53
C LYS A 152 -13.75 26.29 -7.08
N LEU A 153 -13.09 27.44 -7.24
CA LEU A 153 -11.76 27.70 -6.71
C LEU A 153 -11.86 28.84 -5.70
N SER A 154 -11.33 28.62 -4.49
CA SER A 154 -11.31 29.62 -3.43
C SER A 154 -9.98 29.57 -2.69
N GLY A 155 -9.28 30.70 -2.62
CA GLY A 155 -8.13 30.91 -1.75
C GLY A 155 -8.46 31.97 -0.72
N GLU A 156 -8.17 31.70 0.56
CA GLU A 156 -8.50 32.63 1.66
C GLU A 156 -7.57 33.85 1.67
N THR A 157 -6.29 33.66 1.32
CA THR A 157 -5.29 34.73 1.28
C THR A 157 -5.10 35.28 -0.14
N ASN A 158 -4.90 34.40 -1.12
CA ASN A 158 -4.74 34.77 -2.52
C ASN A 158 -5.17 33.62 -3.46
N ALA A 159 -5.42 33.97 -4.71
CA ALA A 159 -5.50 33.04 -5.82
C ALA A 159 -4.75 33.69 -7.00
N GLU A 160 -3.75 33.00 -7.54
CA GLU A 160 -2.89 33.52 -8.62
C GLU A 160 -2.97 32.63 -9.85
N MET A 161 -3.07 33.26 -11.02
CA MET A 161 -2.97 32.61 -12.33
C MET A 161 -1.86 33.30 -13.11
N SER A 162 -0.76 32.60 -13.31
CA SER A 162 0.42 33.10 -14.03
C SER A 162 0.73 32.19 -15.21
N GLY A 163 1.10 32.80 -16.33
CA GLY A 163 1.45 32.13 -17.57
C GLY A 163 1.75 33.15 -18.66
N ALA A 164 2.42 32.72 -19.73
CA ALA A 164 2.69 33.59 -20.88
C ALA A 164 1.40 34.11 -21.53
N MET A 165 0.30 33.35 -21.43
CA MET A 165 -1.03 33.71 -21.88
C MET A 165 -2.07 33.10 -20.94
N ALA A 166 -3.09 33.87 -20.59
CA ALA A 166 -4.28 33.39 -19.90
C ALA A 166 -5.51 33.76 -20.74
N LYS A 167 -6.39 32.79 -21.00
CA LYS A 167 -7.66 32.99 -21.71
C LYS A 167 -8.81 32.58 -20.80
N VAL A 168 -9.71 33.53 -20.52
CA VAL A 168 -10.93 33.30 -19.75
C VAL A 168 -12.12 33.66 -20.63
N SER A 169 -13.05 32.73 -20.83
CA SER A 169 -14.24 32.93 -21.67
C SER A 169 -15.48 32.37 -20.97
N GLY A 170 -16.48 33.23 -20.75
CA GLY A 170 -17.81 32.84 -20.29
C GLY A 170 -18.85 33.10 -21.37
N GLN A 171 -19.80 32.17 -21.56
CA GLN A 171 -20.89 32.34 -22.54
C GLN A 171 -22.05 33.19 -22.00
N GLY A 172 -22.31 33.13 -20.69
CA GLY A 172 -23.36 33.90 -20.03
C GLY A 172 -22.82 35.20 -19.45
N GLN A 173 -22.32 35.14 -18.22
CA GLN A 173 -21.77 36.28 -17.50
C GLN A 173 -20.36 35.96 -16.98
N LEU A 174 -19.45 36.92 -17.12
CA LEU A 174 -18.17 36.93 -16.44
C LEU A 174 -18.20 38.06 -15.40
N SER A 175 -18.22 37.70 -14.12
CA SER A 175 -18.19 38.65 -13.00
C SER A 175 -16.81 38.68 -12.35
N LEU A 176 -16.26 39.89 -12.19
CA LEU A 176 -15.06 40.14 -11.39
C LEU A 176 -15.41 41.21 -10.36
N GLU A 177 -15.34 40.84 -9.09
CA GLU A 177 -15.70 41.72 -7.97
C GLU A 177 -14.50 41.89 -7.04
N SER A 178 -14.24 43.13 -6.60
CA SER A 178 -13.23 43.47 -5.61
C SER A 178 -13.78 44.55 -4.69
N THR A 179 -13.59 44.39 -3.38
CA THR A 179 -13.92 45.44 -2.40
C THR A 179 -12.86 46.55 -2.34
N GLY A 180 -11.69 46.29 -2.92
CA GLY A 180 -10.60 47.25 -3.05
C GLY A 180 -10.41 47.68 -4.51
N ILE A 181 -9.14 47.78 -4.92
CA ILE A 181 -8.77 48.19 -6.28
C ILE A 181 -8.70 46.98 -7.20
N ALA A 182 -9.40 47.03 -8.34
CA ALA A 182 -9.15 46.12 -9.47
C ALA A 182 -8.18 46.78 -10.46
N LYS A 183 -7.09 46.09 -10.81
CA LYS A 183 -6.03 46.61 -11.70
C LYS A 183 -6.01 45.82 -13.01
N LEU A 184 -6.36 46.46 -14.12
CA LEU A 184 -6.26 45.92 -15.48
C LEU A 184 -5.20 46.72 -16.25
N GLN A 185 -4.10 46.07 -16.65
CA GLN A 185 -2.96 46.73 -17.28
C GLN A 185 -2.37 45.89 -18.42
N GLY A 186 -1.91 46.59 -19.46
CA GLY A 186 -1.25 46.06 -20.64
C GLY A 186 -0.85 47.22 -21.56
N SER A 187 -0.05 46.97 -22.59
CA SER A 187 0.25 47.99 -23.62
C SER A 187 -1.00 48.41 -24.41
N MET A 188 -2.02 47.55 -24.44
CA MET A 188 -3.34 47.82 -25.01
C MET A 188 -4.41 47.02 -24.23
N THR A 189 -5.46 47.68 -23.77
CA THR A 189 -6.63 47.07 -23.11
C THR A 189 -7.88 47.41 -23.91
N THR A 190 -8.64 46.39 -24.35
CA THR A 190 -9.90 46.58 -25.09
C THR A 190 -11.08 46.14 -24.23
N VAL A 191 -12.03 47.06 -24.00
CA VAL A 191 -13.30 46.78 -23.33
C VAL A 191 -14.42 47.21 -24.29
N GLY A 192 -15.35 46.32 -24.57
CA GLY A 192 -16.41 46.56 -25.55
C GLY A 192 -17.69 45.81 -25.23
N GLY A 193 -18.82 46.37 -25.67
CA GLY A 193 -20.16 45.83 -25.48
C GLY A 193 -21.21 46.88 -25.84
N SER A 194 -22.48 46.48 -25.95
CA SER A 194 -23.59 47.41 -26.21
C SER A 194 -23.82 48.41 -25.08
N LEU A 195 -23.31 48.13 -23.88
CA LEU A 195 -23.36 49.01 -22.70
C LEU A 195 -22.09 48.85 -21.86
N VAL A 196 -21.34 49.95 -21.71
CA VAL A 196 -20.18 50.03 -20.81
C VAL A 196 -20.46 51.14 -19.79
N LYS A 197 -20.47 50.80 -18.51
CA LYS A 197 -20.58 51.77 -17.41
C LYS A 197 -19.24 51.86 -16.69
N LEU A 198 -18.68 53.05 -16.64
CA LEU A 198 -17.45 53.38 -15.92
C LEU A 198 -17.81 54.44 -14.87
N GLY A 199 -17.51 54.17 -13.60
CA GLY A 199 -17.84 55.05 -12.47
C GLY A 199 -17.23 54.52 -11.18
#